data_AF-A0A3M5VRH7-F1
#
_entry.id   AF-A0A3M5VRH7-F1
#
_cell.length_a   1.000
_cell.length_b   1.000
_cell.length_c   1.000
_cell.angle_alpha   90.00
_cell.angle_beta   90.00
_cell.angle_gamma   90.00
#
_symmetry.space_group_name_H-M   'P 1'
#
loop_
_entity.id
_entity.type
_entity.pdbx_description
1 polymer ?
#
loop_
_entity_poly.entity_id
_entity_poly.type
_entity_poly.pdbx_seq_one_letter_code
_entity_poly.pdbx_strand_id
1 'polypeptide(L)' 'MDHKRDTVMIDNTPIDYLDFASPVSGLGSKMGLDATNKWPGETTREWGRAIVKDEATTRRVDEIWTQLGID' A
#
# COMPACT_ATOMS: atom_id res chain seq x y z
N MET A 1 -3.16 -8.32 3.79
CA MET A 1 -4.35 -8.15 2.94
C MET A 1 -4.89 -9.51 2.57
N ASP A 2 -6.18 -9.75 2.73
CA ASP A 2 -6.91 -10.84 2.09
C ASP A 2 -7.65 -10.30 0.86
N HIS A 3 -7.41 -10.93 -0.30
CA HIS A 3 -7.89 -10.43 -1.60
C HIS A 3 -9.40 -10.23 -1.71
N LYS A 4 -10.22 -11.12 -1.11
CA LYS A 4 -11.68 -11.04 -1.22
C LYS A 4 -12.27 -10.04 -0.24
N ARG A 5 -11.75 -10.01 1.00
CA ARG A 5 -12.25 -9.10 2.05
C ARG A 5 -11.80 -7.66 1.84
N ASP A 6 -10.56 -7.45 1.40
CA ASP A 6 -9.89 -6.14 1.44
C ASP A 6 -9.86 -5.42 0.08
N THR A 7 -10.59 -5.93 -0.91
CA THR A 7 -10.71 -5.29 -2.23
C THR A 7 -12.10 -4.72 -2.39
N VAL A 8 -12.19 -3.42 -2.71
CA VAL A 8 -13.44 -2.73 -3.02
C VAL A 8 -13.46 -2.41 -4.51
N MET A 9 -14.50 -2.87 -5.20
CA MET A 9 -14.74 -2.55 -6.60
C MET A 9 -15.96 -1.62 -6.69
N ILE A 10 -15.81 -0.51 -7.40
CA ILE A 10 -16.92 0.39 -7.72
C ILE A 10 -16.95 0.58 -9.23
N ASP A 11 -18.06 0.17 -9.84
CA ASP A 11 -18.31 0.32 -11.27
C ASP A 11 -18.96 1.67 -11.60
N ASN A 12 -18.96 2.03 -12.89
CA ASN A 12 -19.61 3.23 -13.42
C ASN A 12 -19.13 4.54 -12.77
N THR A 13 -17.83 4.67 -12.57
CA THR A 13 -17.18 5.88 -12.04
C THR A 13 -16.56 6.72 -13.17
N PRO A 14 -16.48 8.06 -13.02
CA PRO A 14 -15.80 8.91 -14.00
C PRO A 14 -14.32 8.53 -14.17
N ILE A 15 -13.87 8.33 -15.40
CA ILE A 15 -12.47 8.03 -15.78
C ILE A 15 -12.06 9.01 -16.89
N ASP A 16 -10.75 9.15 -17.13
CA ASP A 16 -10.25 9.97 -18.24
C ASP A 16 -10.80 9.46 -19.59
N TYR A 17 -11.26 10.38 -20.45
CA TYR A 17 -11.69 10.06 -21.81
C TYR A 17 -10.53 9.49 -22.66
N LEU A 18 -9.28 9.81 -22.32
CA LEU A 18 -8.09 9.28 -23.00
C LEU A 18 -7.74 7.84 -22.57
N ASP A 19 -8.37 7.31 -21.52
CA ASP A 19 -8.11 5.94 -21.05
C ASP A 19 -8.86 4.92 -21.91
N PHE A 20 -8.16 4.37 -22.90
CA PHE A 20 -8.67 3.34 -23.81
C PHE A 20 -8.93 1.99 -23.14
N ALA A 21 -8.44 1.77 -21.91
CA ALA A 21 -8.72 0.56 -21.15
C ALA A 21 -10.09 0.63 -20.47
N SER A 22 -10.72 1.82 -20.42
CA SER A 22 -12.09 1.96 -19.95
C SER A 22 -13.09 1.33 -20.94
N PRO A 23 -14.15 0.66 -20.45
CA PRO A 23 -15.13 0.01 -21.32
C PRO A 23 -15.95 1.01 -22.15
N VAL A 24 -16.14 2.23 -21.64
CA VAL A 24 -16.84 3.33 -22.28
C VAL A 24 -16.05 4.60 -22.03
N SER A 25 -15.91 5.45 -23.04
CA SER A 25 -15.12 6.66 -22.89
C SER A 25 -15.68 7.57 -21.78
N GLY A 26 -14.82 7.94 -20.84
CA GLY A 26 -15.21 8.73 -19.66
C GLY A 26 -15.84 7.93 -18.51
N LEU A 27 -16.05 6.62 -18.66
CA LEU A 27 -16.74 5.78 -17.67
C LEU A 27 -16.07 4.41 -17.51
N GLY A 28 -15.63 4.11 -16.29
CA GLY A 28 -14.99 2.82 -15.97
C GLY A 28 -15.18 2.43 -14.52
N SER A 29 -14.36 1.52 -14.02
CA SER A 29 -14.37 1.10 -12.62
C SER A 29 -13.16 1.64 -11.86
N LYS A 30 -13.26 1.63 -10.53
CA LYS A 30 -12.12 1.87 -9.63
C LYS A 30 -12.00 0.71 -8.66
N MET A 31 -10.75 0.39 -8.36
CA MET A 31 -10.38 -0.63 -7.39
C MET A 31 -9.68 0.05 -6.21
N GLY A 32 -10.22 -0.16 -5.01
CA GLY A 32 -9.57 0.17 -3.75
C GLY A 32 -8.96 -1.09 -3.14
N LEU A 33 -7.69 -1.02 -2.76
CA LEU A 33 -6.99 -2.10 -2.06
C LEU A 33 -6.65 -1.64 -0.65
N ASP A 34 -7.29 -2.21 0.35
CA ASP A 34 -6.97 -1.91 1.74
C ASP A 34 -5.83 -2.82 2.25
N ALA A 35 -4.60 -2.36 2.05
CA ALA A 35 -3.39 -3.03 2.52
C ALA A 35 -2.97 -2.64 3.96
N THR A 36 -3.81 -1.93 4.72
CA THR A 36 -3.48 -1.53 6.10
C THR A 36 -3.50 -2.74 7.06
N ASN A 37 -2.92 -2.54 8.25
CA ASN A 37 -3.04 -3.51 9.34
C ASN A 37 -4.49 -3.61 9.80
N LYS A 38 -5.00 -4.83 9.97
CA LYS A 38 -6.41 -5.07 10.28
C LYS A 38 -6.65 -5.05 11.79
N TRP A 39 -7.65 -4.29 12.21
CA TRP A 39 -8.01 -4.11 13.61
C TRP A 39 -8.95 -5.23 14.11
N PRO A 40 -9.12 -5.35 15.45
CA PRO A 40 -10.17 -6.19 16.00
C PRO A 40 -11.53 -5.84 15.40
N GLY A 41 -12.25 -6.86 14.90
CA GLY A 41 -13.52 -6.70 14.17
C GLY A 41 -13.37 -6.88 12.66
N GLU A 42 -12.22 -6.51 12.08
CA GLU A 42 -11.91 -6.78 10.67
C GLU A 42 -11.24 -8.16 10.48
N THR A 43 -10.62 -8.67 11.54
CA THR A 43 -10.02 -10.00 11.60
C THR A 43 -10.17 -10.59 13.00
N THR A 44 -10.28 -11.92 13.08
CA THR A 44 -10.24 -12.68 14.35
C THR A 44 -8.84 -13.23 14.66
N ARG A 45 -7.90 -13.04 13.74
CA ARG A 45 -6.51 -13.53 13.85
C ARG A 45 -5.64 -12.51 14.56
N GLU A 46 -4.63 -12.99 15.28
CA GLU A 46 -3.52 -12.15 15.73
C GLU A 46 -2.82 -11.52 14.50
N TRP A 47 -2.59 -10.21 14.58
CA TRP A 47 -1.90 -9.49 13.52
C TRP A 47 -0.41 -9.41 13.80
N GLY A 48 0.41 -9.51 12.76
CA GLY A 48 1.86 -9.45 12.88
C GLY A 48 2.36 -8.12 13.44
N ARG A 49 3.43 -8.15 14.22
CA ARG A 49 4.15 -6.96 14.67
C ARG A 49 5.19 -6.58 13.63
N ALA A 50 5.10 -5.35 13.10
CA ALA A 50 6.09 -4.85 12.16
C ALA A 50 7.47 -4.77 12.82
N ILE A 51 8.50 -5.19 12.09
CA ILE A 51 9.89 -4.95 12.47
C ILE A 51 10.15 -3.45 12.26
N VAL A 52 10.65 -2.79 13.30
CA VAL A 52 11.06 -1.40 13.26
C VAL A 52 12.56 -1.34 13.40
N LYS A 53 13.22 -0.52 12.58
CA LYS A 53 14.66 -0.29 12.70
C LYS A 53 14.96 0.34 14.06
N ASP A 54 16.06 -0.05 14.68
CA ASP A 54 16.57 0.62 15.87
C ASP A 54 17.07 2.04 15.49
N GLU A 55 16.59 3.06 16.20
CA GLU A 55 16.87 4.46 15.86
C GLU A 55 18.33 4.84 16.09
N ALA A 56 18.96 4.28 17.13
CA ALA A 56 20.36 4.54 17.45
C ALA A 56 21.27 3.93 16.37
N THR A 57 20.97 2.70 15.96
CA THR A 57 21.68 2.01 14.88
C THR A 57 21.50 2.75 13.55
N THR A 58 20.26 3.13 13.21
CA THR A 58 19.98 3.86 11.96
C THR A 58 20.79 5.15 11.89
N ARG A 59 20.72 5.97 12.96
CA ARG A 59 21.47 7.23 13.05
C ARG A 59 22.98 7.06 12.92
N ARG A 60 23.54 6.06 13.62
CA ARG A 60 24.97 5.76 13.53
C ARG A 60 25.37 5.38 12.11
N VAL A 61 24.57 4.56 11.43
CA VAL A 61 24.86 4.13 10.05
C VAL A 61 24.77 5.33 9.10
N ASP A 62 23.78 6.20 9.27
CA ASP A 62 23.64 7.42 8.48
C ASP A 62 24.86 8.36 8.64
N GLU A 63 25.38 8.51 9.86
CA GLU A 63 26.57 9.34 10.16
C GLU A 63 27.85 8.84 9.49
N ILE A 64 28.01 7.51 9.36
CA ILE A 64 29.22 6.90 8.76
C ILE A 64 29.07 6.62 7.26
N TRP A 65 27.89 6.75 6.67
CA TRP A 65 27.58 6.27 5.32
C TRP A 65 28.58 6.76 4.26
N THR A 66 28.85 8.07 4.21
CA THR A 66 29.81 8.66 3.26
C THR A 66 31.25 8.19 3.47
N GLN A 67 31.63 7.85 4.70
CA GLN A 67 32.98 7.37 5.00
C GLN A 67 33.18 5.93 4.52
N LEU A 68 32.10 5.18 4.33
CA LEU A 68 32.16 3.81 3.84
C LEU A 68 32.41 3.73 2.33
N GLY A 69 32.19 4.81 1.57
CA GLY A 69 32.46 4.87 0.13
C GLY A 69 31.64 3.88 -0.71
N ILE A 70 30.36 3.70 -0.38
CA ILE A 70 29.45 2.71 -1.00
C ILE A 70 28.40 3.42 -1.87
N ASP A 71 28.85 4.39 -2.66
CA ASP A 71 28.02 5.23 -3.54
C ASP A 71 28.05 4.72 -4.99
#